data_AF-A0A962FH83-F1
#
_entry.id   AF-A0A962FH83-F1
#
_cell.length_a   1.000
_cell.length_b   1.000
_cell.length_c   1.000
_cell.angle_alpha   90.00
_cell.angle_beta   90.00
_cell.angle_gamma   90.00
#
_symmetry.space_group_name_H-M   'P 1'
#
loop_
_entity.id
_entity.type
_entity.pdbx_description
1 polymer ?
#
loop_
_entity_poly.entity_id
_entity_poly.type
_entity_poly.pdbx_seq_one_letter_code
_entity_poly.pdbx_strand_id
1 'polypeptide(L)'
;MNGEERQRPRAFRLDDERIVVADGETPAPDNLRQDKLRKGGVVVETTPDAFAPGDETNEPRDDEEATEIAQSRGMLARALFSWGGLLWSALGGLVSMALGLWATRIVEDLFARSAALGWIGVGLASLFVVALLALGLREMRAIFRQRHIAHLHGALARARDADDRDAARAGAGELLSLYANRPDTARARALVKDLTREIVDGRDLIDIAERNLMAPLDQEANREIAAAAKRVSMVTAISPRALVDILFVGA
;
A
#
# COMPACT_ATOMS: atom_id res chain seq x y z
N MET A 1 -63.76 -11.52 33.58
CA MET A 1 -62.57 -11.46 34.45
C MET A 1 -61.98 -12.86 34.52
N ASN A 2 -61.14 -13.23 33.54
CA ASN A 2 -60.38 -14.48 33.57
C ASN A 2 -58.94 -14.10 33.89
N GLY A 3 -58.46 -14.52 35.06
CA GLY A 3 -57.13 -14.21 35.54
C GLY A 3 -56.08 -14.89 34.68
N GLU A 4 -55.15 -14.11 34.16
CA GLU A 4 -53.91 -14.64 33.60
C GLU A 4 -53.13 -15.28 34.76
N GLU A 5 -53.09 -16.62 34.80
CA GLU A 5 -52.22 -17.35 35.71
C GLU A 5 -50.76 -17.02 35.37
N ARG A 6 -50.17 -16.08 36.11
CA ARG A 6 -48.73 -15.81 36.06
C ARG A 6 -47.99 -17.07 36.52
N GLN A 7 -47.43 -17.80 35.57
CA GLN A 7 -46.58 -18.96 35.84
C GLN A 7 -45.42 -18.56 36.76
N ARG A 8 -45.21 -19.35 37.81
CA ARG A 8 -44.13 -19.12 38.77
C ARG A 8 -42.77 -19.35 38.09
N PRO A 9 -41.76 -18.50 38.35
CA PRO A 9 -40.43 -18.67 37.77
C PRO A 9 -39.84 -20.02 38.24
N ARG A 10 -39.47 -20.88 37.28
CA ARG A 10 -38.70 -22.09 37.51
C ARG A 10 -37.26 -21.83 37.05
N ALA A 11 -36.29 -22.28 37.84
CA ALA A 11 -34.90 -22.29 37.41
C ALA A 11 -34.71 -23.40 36.36
N PHE A 12 -34.19 -23.05 35.19
CA PHE A 12 -33.86 -23.99 34.12
C PHE A 12 -32.35 -24.22 34.12
N ARG A 13 -31.93 -25.49 34.01
CA ARG A 13 -30.55 -25.86 33.75
C ARG A 13 -30.39 -26.05 32.24
N LEU A 14 -29.38 -25.42 31.65
CA LEU A 14 -29.11 -25.47 30.20
C LEU A 14 -28.87 -26.90 29.69
N ASP A 15 -28.49 -27.82 30.58
CA ASP A 15 -28.23 -29.23 30.26
C ASP A 15 -29.49 -30.12 30.28
N ASP A 16 -30.69 -29.57 30.46
CA ASP A 16 -31.94 -30.35 30.47
C ASP A 16 -32.30 -30.81 29.05
N GLU A 17 -32.61 -32.10 28.89
CA GLU A 17 -32.88 -32.78 27.60
C GLU A 17 -34.10 -32.19 26.84
N ARG A 18 -34.87 -31.34 27.51
CA ARG A 18 -36.02 -30.59 27.01
C ARG A 18 -35.66 -29.22 26.40
N ILE A 19 -34.42 -28.76 26.53
CA ILE A 19 -33.91 -27.50 25.96
C ILE A 19 -33.12 -27.83 24.70
N VAL A 20 -33.45 -27.16 23.59
CA VAL A 20 -32.74 -27.31 22.31
C VAL A 20 -32.16 -25.95 21.97
N VAL A 21 -30.82 -25.86 21.92
CA VAL A 21 -30.09 -24.66 21.50
C VAL A 21 -30.01 -24.67 19.98
N ALA A 22 -30.53 -23.63 19.35
CA ALA A 22 -30.46 -23.47 17.90
C ALA A 22 -29.24 -22.64 17.54
N ASP A 23 -28.09 -23.29 17.35
CA ASP A 23 -26.93 -22.65 16.75
C ASP A 23 -27.22 -22.54 15.24
N GLY A 24 -27.22 -21.32 14.70
CA GLY A 24 -27.74 -20.96 13.38
C GLY A 24 -27.09 -21.64 12.16
N GLU A 25 -26.20 -22.62 12.34
CA GLU A 25 -25.33 -23.15 11.29
C GLU A 25 -25.54 -24.65 10.97
N THR A 26 -26.51 -25.36 11.55
CA THR A 26 -26.74 -26.79 11.18
C THR A 26 -28.24 -27.16 11.11
N PRO A 27 -28.77 -27.59 9.94
CA PRO A 27 -30.15 -28.04 9.83
C PRO A 27 -30.27 -29.48 10.37
N ALA A 28 -30.64 -29.62 11.64
CA ALA A 28 -31.02 -30.91 12.22
C ALA A 28 -32.39 -31.38 11.68
N PRO A 29 -32.60 -32.70 11.49
CA PRO A 29 -33.78 -33.25 10.81
C PRO A 29 -35.10 -32.83 11.49
N ASP A 30 -36.03 -32.32 10.67
CA ASP A 30 -37.32 -31.70 11.06
C ASP A 30 -38.16 -32.54 12.05
N ASN A 31 -37.96 -33.86 12.06
CA ASN A 31 -38.75 -34.82 12.83
C ASN A 31 -38.51 -34.72 14.35
N LEU A 32 -37.34 -34.23 14.80
CA LEU A 32 -37.02 -34.10 16.23
C LEU A 32 -37.61 -32.83 16.88
N ARG A 33 -37.84 -31.78 16.07
CA ARG A 33 -38.32 -30.48 16.55
C ARG A 33 -39.77 -30.56 17.03
N GLN A 34 -40.66 -31.21 16.28
CA GLN A 34 -42.09 -31.25 16.60
C GLN A 34 -42.44 -32.05 17.87
N ASP A 35 -41.74 -33.15 18.13
CA ASP A 35 -42.10 -34.05 19.23
C ASP A 35 -41.72 -33.48 20.61
N LYS A 36 -40.64 -32.68 20.67
CA LYS A 36 -40.17 -32.01 21.90
C LYS A 36 -40.95 -30.72 22.22
N LEU A 37 -41.39 -29.97 21.21
CA LEU A 37 -42.23 -28.77 21.39
C LEU A 37 -43.61 -29.10 21.99
N ARG A 38 -44.18 -30.27 21.67
CA ARG A 38 -45.46 -30.75 22.22
C ARG A 38 -45.46 -31.02 23.73
N LYS A 39 -44.28 -31.22 24.34
CA LYS A 39 -44.08 -31.47 25.78
C LYS A 39 -43.55 -30.25 26.53
N GLY A 40 -43.84 -29.04 26.05
CA GLY A 40 -43.46 -27.80 26.74
C GLY A 40 -41.96 -27.48 26.68
N GLY A 41 -41.29 -27.86 25.60
CA GLY A 41 -39.91 -27.47 25.33
C GLY A 41 -39.81 -25.96 25.05
N VAL A 42 -38.81 -25.31 25.64
CA VAL A 42 -38.52 -23.88 25.44
C VAL A 42 -37.40 -23.76 24.42
N VAL A 43 -37.65 -23.03 23.33
CA VAL A 43 -36.63 -22.71 22.33
C VAL A 43 -35.94 -21.44 22.78
N VAL A 44 -34.64 -21.53 23.06
CA VAL A 44 -33.81 -20.39 23.42
C VAL A 44 -33.05 -19.96 22.17
N GLU A 45 -33.47 -18.85 21.57
CA GLU A 45 -32.69 -18.18 20.53
C GLU A 45 -31.59 -17.38 21.20
N THR A 46 -30.33 -17.68 20.86
CA THR A 46 -29.18 -16.89 21.28
C THR A 46 -29.18 -15.56 20.53
N THR A 47 -29.71 -14.51 21.15
CA THR A 47 -29.54 -13.14 20.67
C THR A 47 -28.06 -12.76 20.80
N PRO A 48 -27.38 -12.34 19.71
CA PRO A 48 -25.99 -11.92 19.79
C PRO A 48 -25.87 -10.70 20.71
N ASP A 49 -25.03 -10.84 21.74
CA ASP A 49 -24.72 -9.79 22.71
C ASP A 49 -23.74 -8.80 22.10
N ALA A 50 -24.18 -7.56 21.90
CA ALA A 50 -23.38 -6.48 21.32
C ALA A 50 -22.17 -6.06 22.18
N PHE A 51 -22.04 -6.57 23.41
CA PHE A 51 -20.96 -6.24 24.34
C PHE A 51 -20.19 -7.46 24.85
N ALA A 52 -20.41 -8.65 24.28
CA ALA A 52 -19.60 -9.82 24.61
C ALA A 52 -18.14 -9.57 24.16
N PRO A 53 -17.14 -9.73 25.06
CA PRO A 53 -15.73 -9.67 24.67
C PRO A 53 -15.37 -10.97 23.95
N GLY A 54 -15.73 -11.05 22.67
CA GLY A 54 -15.47 -12.18 21.79
C GLY A 54 -15.59 -11.76 20.33
N ASP A 55 -14.51 -11.97 19.58
CA ASP A 55 -14.31 -11.74 18.16
C ASP A 55 -14.39 -10.28 17.69
N GLU A 56 -13.25 -9.62 17.87
CA GLU A 56 -12.80 -8.43 17.17
C GLU A 56 -13.07 -8.62 15.67
N THR A 57 -14.09 -7.93 15.17
CA THR A 57 -14.43 -7.87 13.76
C THR A 57 -13.32 -7.18 12.98
N ASN A 58 -12.23 -7.89 12.62
CA ASN A 58 -11.20 -7.49 11.65
C ASN A 58 -10.95 -5.97 11.60
N GLU A 59 -10.81 -5.31 12.75
CA GLU A 59 -10.27 -3.96 12.78
C GLU A 59 -8.76 -4.14 12.77
N PRO A 60 -8.04 -3.60 11.77
CA PRO A 60 -6.61 -3.77 11.66
C PRO A 60 -5.96 -3.30 12.96
N ARG A 61 -5.16 -4.17 13.55
CA ARG A 61 -4.61 -3.96 14.89
C ARG A 61 -3.54 -2.87 14.90
N ASP A 62 -2.96 -2.61 13.73
CA ASP A 62 -1.92 -1.63 13.46
C ASP A 62 -2.20 -0.85 12.15
N ASP A 63 -1.72 0.40 12.08
CA ASP A 63 -1.79 1.26 10.88
C ASP A 63 -1.12 0.61 9.65
N GLU A 64 -0.17 -0.30 9.87
CA GLU A 64 0.52 -1.08 8.84
C GLU A 64 -0.39 -2.16 8.22
N GLU A 65 -1.19 -2.88 9.01
CA GLU A 65 -2.14 -3.87 8.47
C GLU A 65 -3.27 -3.18 7.69
N ALA A 66 -3.73 -2.02 8.15
CA ALA A 66 -4.73 -1.22 7.44
C ALA A 66 -4.24 -0.76 6.06
N THR A 67 -2.96 -0.37 5.97
CA THR A 67 -2.34 0.05 4.70
C THR A 67 -2.04 -1.14 3.80
N GLU A 68 -1.69 -2.31 4.33
CA GLU A 68 -1.47 -3.54 3.57
C GLU A 68 -2.78 -4.10 2.96
N ILE A 69 -3.90 -4.06 3.70
CA ILE A 69 -5.24 -4.42 3.21
C ILE A 69 -5.73 -3.42 2.14
N ALA A 70 -5.42 -2.13 2.29
CA ALA A 70 -5.75 -1.11 1.29
C ALA A 70 -4.89 -1.23 0.01
N GLN A 71 -3.61 -1.61 0.13
CA GLN A 71 -2.71 -1.80 -1.01
C GLN A 71 -2.95 -3.09 -1.78
N SER A 72 -3.35 -4.17 -1.10
CA SER A 72 -3.65 -5.47 -1.73
C SER A 72 -4.90 -5.42 -2.62
N ARG A 73 -5.83 -4.49 -2.36
CA ARG A 73 -6.98 -4.19 -3.24
C ARG A 73 -6.54 -3.30 -4.40
N GLY A 74 -5.95 -3.90 -5.43
CA GLY A 74 -5.39 -3.22 -6.61
C GLY A 74 -6.28 -2.10 -7.19
N MET A 75 -5.91 -0.84 -6.91
CA MET A 75 -6.67 0.35 -7.33
C MET A 75 -6.83 0.47 -8.85
N LEU A 76 -5.85 -0.01 -9.64
CA LEU A 76 -5.81 0.20 -11.08
C LEU A 76 -6.93 -0.54 -11.83
N ALA A 77 -7.22 -1.78 -11.44
CA ALA A 77 -8.28 -2.57 -12.07
C ALA A 77 -9.67 -1.98 -11.82
N ARG A 78 -9.88 -1.41 -10.62
CA ARG A 78 -11.14 -0.77 -10.24
C ARG A 78 -11.28 0.66 -10.79
N ALA A 79 -10.17 1.37 -11.00
CA ALA A 79 -10.17 2.68 -11.61
C ALA A 79 -10.61 2.61 -13.08
N LEU A 80 -10.06 1.69 -13.87
CA LEU A 80 -10.40 1.56 -15.30
C LEU A 80 -11.86 1.16 -15.56
N PHE A 81 -12.48 0.40 -14.64
CA PHE A 81 -13.91 0.03 -14.68
C PHE A 81 -14.81 0.96 -13.85
N SER A 82 -14.24 2.00 -13.25
CA SER A 82 -15.01 3.05 -12.58
C SER A 82 -15.35 4.16 -13.58
N TRP A 83 -16.51 4.77 -13.41
CA TRP A 83 -16.89 6.00 -14.13
C TRP A 83 -15.81 7.09 -14.03
N GLY A 84 -15.09 7.16 -12.90
CA GLY A 84 -13.97 8.08 -12.73
C GLY A 84 -12.78 7.77 -13.65
N GLY A 85 -12.36 6.51 -13.75
CA GLY A 85 -11.25 6.18 -14.66
C GLY A 85 -11.67 6.20 -16.13
N LEU A 86 -12.94 5.95 -16.46
CA LEU A 86 -13.44 6.19 -17.81
C LEU A 86 -13.35 7.69 -18.18
N LEU A 87 -13.78 8.57 -17.29
CA LEU A 87 -13.64 10.02 -17.48
C LEU A 87 -12.18 10.44 -17.66
N TRP A 88 -11.28 10.01 -16.76
CA TRP A 88 -9.87 10.37 -16.82
C TRP A 88 -9.13 9.78 -18.01
N SER A 89 -9.48 8.55 -18.42
CA SER A 89 -8.91 7.94 -19.63
C SER A 89 -9.39 8.65 -20.90
N ALA A 90 -10.68 9.00 -20.99
CA ALA A 90 -11.21 9.79 -22.10
C ALA A 90 -10.59 11.19 -22.16
N LEU A 91 -10.47 11.88 -21.01
CA LEU A 91 -9.83 13.20 -20.91
C LEU A 91 -8.34 13.12 -21.30
N GLY A 92 -7.62 12.13 -20.79
CA GLY A 92 -6.22 11.89 -21.15
C GLY A 92 -6.04 11.61 -22.64
N GLY A 93 -6.93 10.79 -23.23
CA GLY A 93 -6.96 10.54 -24.67
C GLY A 93 -7.22 11.80 -25.49
N LEU A 94 -8.19 12.63 -25.08
CA LEU A 94 -8.50 13.90 -25.75
C LEU A 94 -7.32 14.87 -25.72
N VAL A 95 -6.69 15.03 -24.55
CA VAL A 95 -5.50 15.89 -24.39
C VAL A 95 -4.34 15.37 -25.23
N SER A 96 -4.11 14.05 -25.23
CA SER A 96 -3.05 13.42 -26.04
C SER A 96 -3.27 13.65 -27.54
N MET A 97 -4.50 13.50 -28.03
CA MET A 97 -4.86 13.79 -29.42
C MET A 97 -4.69 15.28 -29.75
N ALA A 98 -5.14 16.18 -28.88
CA ALA A 98 -5.01 17.63 -29.08
C ALA A 98 -3.53 18.05 -29.17
N LEU A 99 -2.69 17.54 -28.28
CA LEU A 99 -1.25 17.78 -28.31
C LEU A 99 -0.60 17.18 -29.56
N GLY A 100 -1.02 15.99 -29.98
CA GLY A 100 -0.56 15.36 -31.21
C GLY A 100 -0.85 16.22 -32.44
N LEU A 101 -2.10 16.66 -32.60
CA LEU A 101 -2.50 17.54 -33.71
C LEU A 101 -1.81 18.91 -33.67
N TRP A 102 -1.60 19.46 -32.48
CA TRP A 102 -0.87 20.72 -32.32
C TRP A 102 0.59 20.56 -32.76
N ALA A 103 1.25 19.48 -32.35
CA ALA A 103 2.63 19.20 -32.72
C ALA A 103 2.78 18.98 -34.24
N THR A 104 1.87 18.22 -34.87
CA THR A 104 1.92 18.00 -36.33
C THR A 104 1.70 19.30 -37.10
N ARG A 105 0.74 20.14 -36.67
CA ARG A 105 0.50 21.45 -37.30
C ARG A 105 1.71 22.38 -37.23
N ILE A 106 2.40 22.41 -36.08
CA ILE A 106 3.64 23.20 -35.96
C ILE A 106 4.66 22.73 -36.99
N VAL A 107 4.87 21.42 -37.12
CA VAL A 107 5.82 20.87 -38.09
C VAL A 107 5.42 21.22 -39.52
N GLU A 108 4.14 21.07 -39.86
CA GLU A 108 3.58 21.42 -41.18
C GLU A 108 3.77 22.92 -41.49
N ASP A 109 3.47 23.81 -40.53
CA ASP A 109 3.63 25.26 -40.65
C ASP A 109 5.12 25.64 -40.83
N LEU A 110 6.03 24.91 -40.20
CA LEU A 110 7.47 25.11 -40.36
C LEU A 110 7.93 24.71 -41.78
N PHE A 111 7.45 23.57 -42.30
CA PHE A 111 7.73 23.16 -43.67
C PHE A 111 7.16 24.13 -44.71
N ALA A 112 5.97 24.68 -44.46
CA ALA A 112 5.35 25.68 -45.34
C ALA A 112 6.18 26.98 -45.44
N ARG A 113 6.96 27.30 -44.39
CA ARG A 113 7.84 28.49 -44.37
C ARG A 113 9.21 28.19 -44.98
N SER A 114 9.85 27.09 -44.60
CA SER A 114 11.07 26.62 -45.24
C SER A 114 11.34 25.14 -44.96
N ALA A 115 11.91 24.43 -45.93
CA ALA A 115 12.27 23.02 -45.75
C ALA A 115 13.29 22.81 -44.63
N ALA A 116 14.23 23.76 -44.45
CA ALA A 116 15.24 23.68 -43.40
C ALA A 116 14.61 23.76 -41.99
N LEU A 117 13.64 24.67 -41.79
CA LEU A 117 12.90 24.80 -40.54
C LEU A 117 12.09 23.54 -40.23
N GLY A 118 11.44 22.95 -41.23
CA GLY A 118 10.68 21.71 -41.08
C GLY A 118 11.54 20.55 -40.56
N TRP A 119 12.72 20.32 -41.13
CA TRP A 119 13.65 19.29 -40.64
C TRP A 119 14.13 19.53 -39.21
N ILE A 120 14.40 20.78 -38.82
CA ILE A 120 14.72 21.14 -37.44
C ILE A 120 13.53 20.82 -36.51
N GLY A 121 12.31 21.18 -36.93
CA GLY A 121 11.08 20.89 -36.19
C GLY A 121 10.86 19.39 -35.95
N VAL A 122 11.00 18.58 -37.00
CA VAL A 122 10.92 17.10 -36.91
C VAL A 122 12.00 16.56 -35.98
N GLY A 123 13.23 17.06 -36.07
CA GLY A 123 14.34 16.65 -35.21
C GLY A 123 14.04 16.93 -33.73
N LEU A 124 13.58 18.14 -33.40
CA LEU A 124 13.22 18.52 -32.04
C LEU A 124 12.01 17.74 -31.51
N ALA A 125 10.96 17.56 -32.32
CA ALA A 125 9.78 16.77 -31.94
C ALA A 125 10.15 15.31 -31.65
N SER A 126 10.99 14.71 -32.51
CA SER A 126 11.47 13.33 -32.32
C SER A 126 12.31 13.21 -31.05
N LEU A 127 13.23 14.15 -30.81
CA LEU A 127 14.04 14.19 -29.60
C LEU A 127 13.17 14.33 -28.34
N PHE A 128 12.14 15.18 -28.37
CA PHE A 128 11.20 15.36 -27.27
C PHE A 128 10.46 14.05 -26.95
N VAL A 129 9.96 13.32 -27.96
CA VAL A 129 9.30 12.02 -27.76
C VAL A 129 10.27 11.01 -27.14
N VAL A 130 11.50 10.92 -27.64
CA VAL A 130 12.52 10.02 -27.07
C VAL A 130 12.83 10.39 -25.62
N ALA A 131 12.98 11.67 -25.30
CA ALA A 131 13.23 12.15 -23.95
C ALA A 131 12.06 11.81 -23.00
N LEU A 132 10.81 12.01 -23.44
CA LEU A 132 9.62 11.63 -22.66
C LEU A 132 9.57 10.13 -22.40
N LEU A 133 9.85 9.30 -23.40
CA LEU A 133 9.89 7.85 -23.25
C LEU A 133 11.00 7.42 -22.27
N ALA A 134 12.19 8.00 -22.40
CA ALA A 134 13.30 7.72 -21.49
C ALA A 134 12.96 8.10 -20.04
N LEU A 135 12.35 9.27 -19.83
CA LEU A 135 11.92 9.73 -18.51
C LEU A 135 10.82 8.83 -17.93
N GLY A 136 9.82 8.47 -18.74
CA GLY A 136 8.74 7.56 -18.35
C GLY A 136 9.27 6.18 -17.95
N LEU A 137 10.17 5.60 -18.74
CA LEU A 137 10.82 4.32 -18.41
C LEU A 137 11.70 4.40 -17.16
N ARG A 138 12.39 5.53 -16.95
CA ARG A 138 13.18 5.78 -15.74
C ARG A 138 12.27 5.78 -14.50
N GLU A 139 11.13 6.45 -14.60
CA GLU A 139 10.17 6.55 -13.50
C GLU A 139 9.48 5.22 -13.22
N MET A 140 9.07 4.48 -14.26
CA MET A 140 8.53 3.13 -14.09
C MET A 140 9.52 2.21 -13.37
N ARG A 141 10.81 2.25 -13.74
CA ARG A 141 11.86 1.50 -13.03
C ARG A 141 11.98 1.94 -11.57
N ALA A 142 11.86 3.23 -11.28
CA ALA A 142 11.88 3.74 -9.90
C ALA A 142 10.70 3.22 -9.10
N ILE A 143 9.48 3.24 -9.66
CA ILE A 143 8.26 2.73 -9.01
C ILE A 143 8.35 1.23 -8.76
N PHE A 144 8.81 0.44 -9.73
CA PHE A 144 9.00 -1.00 -9.53
C PHE A 144 10.00 -1.28 -8.42
N ARG A 145 11.10 -0.51 -8.37
CA ARG A 145 12.08 -0.63 -7.28
C ARG A 145 11.47 -0.29 -5.93
N GLN A 146 10.64 0.75 -5.83
CA GLN A 146 9.96 1.11 -4.58
C GLN A 146 9.02 0.00 -4.10
N ARG A 147 8.22 -0.60 -5.01
CA ARG A 147 7.34 -1.72 -4.67
C ARG A 147 8.11 -2.94 -4.18
N HIS A 148 9.22 -3.25 -4.83
CA HIS A 148 10.09 -4.35 -4.44
C HIS A 148 10.68 -4.13 -3.03
N ILE A 149 11.16 -2.91 -2.73
CA ILE A 149 11.64 -2.55 -1.40
C ILE A 149 10.54 -2.66 -0.35
N ALA A 150 9.32 -2.22 -0.65
CA ALA A 150 8.19 -2.32 0.27
C ALA A 150 7.84 -3.78 0.60
N HIS A 151 7.81 -4.65 -0.41
CA HIS A 151 7.59 -6.08 -0.20
C HIS A 151 8.72 -6.72 0.63
N LEU A 152 9.97 -6.38 0.36
CA LEU A 152 11.11 -6.87 1.13
C LEU A 152 11.05 -6.40 2.59
N HIS A 153 10.69 -5.14 2.82
CA HIS A 153 10.54 -4.58 4.17
C HIS A 153 9.46 -5.35 4.96
N GLY A 154 8.26 -5.54 4.38
CA GLY A 154 7.20 -6.32 5.03
C GLY A 154 7.57 -7.79 5.23
N ALA A 155 8.33 -8.40 4.30
CA ALA A 155 8.82 -9.77 4.47
C ALA A 155 9.83 -9.90 5.61
N LEU A 156 10.75 -8.93 5.75
CA LEU A 156 11.72 -8.89 6.85
C LEU A 156 11.05 -8.59 8.20
N ALA A 157 10.05 -7.72 8.25
CA ALA A 157 9.26 -7.45 9.45
C ALA A 157 8.57 -8.74 9.95
N ARG A 158 7.87 -9.45 9.05
CA ARG A 158 7.24 -10.74 9.39
C ARG A 158 8.26 -11.80 9.83
N ALA A 159 9.42 -11.88 9.16
CA ALA A 159 10.49 -12.81 9.55
C ALA A 159 11.08 -12.47 10.92
N ARG A 160 11.17 -11.19 11.26
CA ARG A 160 11.64 -10.70 12.56
C ARG A 160 10.68 -11.07 13.68
N ASP A 161 9.38 -10.90 13.47
CA ASP A 161 8.36 -11.18 14.49
C ASP A 161 8.19 -12.68 14.74
N ALA A 162 8.30 -13.49 13.70
CA ALA A 162 8.25 -14.94 13.78
C ALA A 162 9.58 -15.60 14.21
N ASP A 163 10.66 -14.83 14.33
CA ASP A 163 12.04 -15.31 14.48
C ASP A 163 12.42 -16.41 13.46
N ASP A 164 11.91 -16.27 12.23
CA ASP A 164 12.12 -17.23 11.14
C ASP A 164 13.50 -17.01 10.50
N ARG A 165 14.37 -17.99 10.73
CA ARG A 165 15.76 -17.97 10.29
C ARG A 165 15.91 -18.09 8.78
N ASP A 166 15.11 -18.93 8.14
CA ASP A 166 15.24 -19.17 6.71
C ASP A 166 14.69 -17.98 5.92
N ALA A 167 13.58 -17.40 6.39
CA ALA A 167 13.05 -16.15 5.86
C ALA A 167 14.02 -14.98 6.08
N ALA A 168 14.64 -14.87 7.26
CA ALA A 168 15.65 -13.85 7.55
C ALA A 168 16.87 -13.96 6.62
N ARG A 169 17.39 -15.17 6.37
CA ARG A 169 18.52 -15.38 5.44
C ARG A 169 18.15 -15.04 4.00
N ALA A 170 16.96 -15.43 3.55
CA ALA A 170 16.47 -15.12 2.21
C ALA A 170 16.35 -13.60 2.02
N GLY A 171 15.71 -12.90 2.96
CA GLY A 171 15.55 -11.45 2.93
C GLY A 171 16.89 -10.71 3.04
N ALA A 172 17.82 -11.16 3.89
CA ALA A 172 19.17 -10.61 3.96
C ALA A 172 19.93 -10.79 2.63
N GLY A 173 19.81 -11.94 1.98
CA GLY A 173 20.40 -12.19 0.66
C GLY A 173 19.84 -11.25 -0.42
N GLU A 174 18.53 -11.04 -0.42
CA GLU A 174 17.85 -10.11 -1.31
C GLU A 174 18.30 -8.66 -1.06
N LEU A 175 18.42 -8.26 0.20
CA LEU A 175 18.96 -6.96 0.60
C LEU A 175 20.40 -6.76 0.10
N LEU A 176 21.26 -7.75 0.24
CA LEU A 176 22.64 -7.70 -0.28
C LEU A 176 22.68 -7.59 -1.81
N SER A 177 21.70 -8.17 -2.51
CA SER A 177 21.56 -8.09 -3.97
C SER A 177 21.06 -6.72 -4.42
N LEU A 178 20.16 -6.09 -3.68
CA LEU A 178 19.62 -4.76 -3.96
C LEU A 178 20.74 -3.71 -3.97
N TYR A 179 21.68 -3.83 -3.03
CA TYR A 179 22.85 -2.96 -2.92
C TYR A 179 24.09 -3.50 -3.64
N ALA A 180 23.93 -4.47 -4.55
CA ALA A 180 25.03 -5.11 -5.26
C ALA A 180 25.93 -4.11 -6.01
N ASN A 181 25.29 -3.13 -6.65
CA ASN A 181 25.92 -2.16 -7.55
C ASN A 181 26.52 -0.94 -6.82
N ARG A 182 26.44 -0.89 -5.47
CA ARG A 182 26.97 0.24 -4.69
C ARG A 182 28.34 -0.14 -4.10
N PRO A 183 29.45 0.45 -4.57
CA PRO A 183 30.79 0.09 -4.08
C PRO A 183 30.98 0.49 -2.61
N ASP A 184 30.36 1.58 -2.17
CA ASP A 184 30.48 2.10 -0.80
C ASP A 184 29.99 1.10 0.26
N THR A 185 29.03 0.22 -0.10
CA THR A 185 28.46 -0.76 0.82
C THR A 185 29.22 -2.09 0.82
N ALA A 186 30.28 -2.24 0.02
CA ALA A 186 30.97 -3.52 -0.15
C ALA A 186 31.48 -4.14 1.16
N ARG A 187 32.04 -3.31 2.06
CA ARG A 187 32.54 -3.76 3.37
C ARG A 187 31.41 -4.23 4.28
N ALA A 188 30.36 -3.42 4.42
CA ALA A 188 29.20 -3.77 5.25
C ALA A 188 28.50 -5.02 4.71
N ARG A 189 28.38 -5.15 3.39
CA ARG A 189 27.82 -6.34 2.73
C ARG A 189 28.65 -7.59 2.98
N ALA A 190 29.98 -7.51 2.97
CA ALA A 190 30.84 -8.64 3.27
C ALA A 190 30.62 -9.12 4.72
N LEU A 191 30.59 -8.18 5.67
CA LEU A 191 30.31 -8.48 7.08
C LEU A 191 28.94 -9.15 7.28
N VAL A 192 27.88 -8.58 6.69
CA VAL A 192 26.52 -9.16 6.80
C VAL A 192 26.45 -10.54 6.14
N LYS A 193 27.15 -10.75 5.02
CA LYS A 193 27.22 -12.04 4.33
C LYS A 193 27.90 -13.12 5.18
N ASP A 194 28.96 -12.78 5.90
CA ASP A 194 29.66 -13.70 6.80
C ASP A 194 28.76 -14.04 8.00
N LEU A 195 28.13 -13.04 8.60
CA LEU A 195 27.19 -13.20 9.70
C LEU A 195 25.94 -14.02 9.36
N THR A 196 25.50 -14.00 8.10
CA THR A 196 24.38 -14.85 7.62
C THR A 196 24.66 -16.35 7.83
N ARG A 197 25.94 -16.74 7.93
CA ARG A 197 26.39 -18.13 8.16
C ARG A 197 26.62 -18.44 9.63
N GLU A 198 26.99 -17.44 10.43
CA GLU A 198 27.35 -17.60 11.83
C GLU A 198 26.15 -17.43 12.78
N ILE A 199 25.22 -16.53 12.43
CA ILE A 199 24.07 -16.22 13.28
C ILE A 199 23.00 -17.28 13.13
N VAL A 200 22.55 -17.72 14.30
CA VAL A 200 21.58 -18.80 14.43
C VAL A 200 20.16 -18.24 14.45
N ASP A 201 19.87 -17.15 15.17
CA ASP A 201 18.52 -16.56 15.31
C ASP A 201 18.18 -15.55 14.19
N GLY A 202 16.93 -15.58 13.71
CA GLY A 202 16.47 -14.81 12.56
C GLY A 202 16.34 -13.32 12.88
N ARG A 203 15.78 -13.02 14.06
CA ARG A 203 15.64 -11.65 14.57
C ARG A 203 16.97 -10.93 14.70
N ASP A 204 17.97 -11.59 15.28
CA ASP A 204 19.30 -11.04 15.51
C ASP A 204 20.04 -10.79 14.19
N LEU A 205 19.89 -11.70 13.22
CA LEU A 205 20.45 -11.52 11.88
C LEU A 205 19.91 -10.24 11.22
N ILE A 206 18.60 -9.99 11.33
CA ILE A 206 17.96 -8.79 10.77
C ILE A 206 18.43 -7.52 11.48
N ASP A 207 18.46 -7.51 12.82
CA ASP A 207 18.94 -6.36 13.61
C ASP A 207 20.39 -5.98 13.26
N ILE A 208 21.25 -6.99 13.12
CA ILE A 208 22.65 -6.77 12.82
C ILE A 208 22.83 -6.31 11.36
N ALA A 209 22.05 -6.84 10.43
CA ALA A 209 22.04 -6.38 9.04
C ALA A 209 21.61 -4.92 8.93
N GLU A 210 20.53 -4.52 9.60
CA GLU A 210 20.03 -3.14 9.63
C GLU A 210 21.08 -2.16 10.17
N ARG A 211 21.65 -2.46 11.35
CA ARG A 211 22.64 -1.59 12.01
C ARG A 211 23.90 -1.41 11.19
N ASN A 212 24.37 -2.45 10.51
CA ASN A 212 25.63 -2.37 9.75
C ASN A 212 25.46 -1.85 8.33
N LEU A 213 24.32 -2.12 7.68
CA LEU A 213 24.11 -1.78 6.28
C LEU A 213 23.22 -0.54 6.09
N MET A 214 22.13 -0.40 6.84
CA MET A 214 21.16 0.69 6.65
C MET A 214 21.57 1.96 7.40
N ALA A 215 21.98 1.87 8.67
CA ALA A 215 22.32 3.03 9.50
C ALA A 215 23.27 4.06 8.83
N PRO A 216 24.38 3.68 8.14
CA PRO A 216 25.22 4.66 7.46
C PRO A 216 24.53 5.30 6.23
N LEU A 217 23.65 4.56 5.54
CA LEU A 217 22.89 5.08 4.41
C LEU A 217 21.83 6.09 4.86
N ASP A 218 21.17 5.82 5.98
CA ASP A 218 20.15 6.70 6.55
C ASP A 218 20.74 8.02 7.05
N GLN A 219 21.95 7.97 7.62
CA GLN A 219 22.68 9.17 8.00
C GLN A 219 23.00 10.04 6.78
N GLU A 220 23.40 9.43 5.66
CA GLU A 220 23.69 10.18 4.44
C GLU A 220 22.42 10.76 3.81
N ALA A 221 21.34 9.98 3.77
CA ALA A 221 20.03 10.47 3.32
C ALA A 221 19.55 11.67 4.15
N ASN A 222 19.69 11.62 5.48
CA ASN A 222 19.35 12.72 6.36
C ASN A 222 20.17 13.99 6.08
N ARG A 223 21.45 13.86 5.73
CA ARG A 223 22.30 14.99 5.33
C ARG A 223 21.83 15.61 4.02
N GLU A 224 21.51 14.80 3.02
CA GLU A 224 20.99 15.29 1.73
C GLU A 224 19.63 15.99 1.90
N ILE A 225 18.73 15.42 2.70
CA ILE A 225 17.43 16.03 3.02
C ILE A 225 17.61 17.37 3.71
N ALA A 226 18.48 17.45 4.72
CA ALA A 226 18.78 18.71 5.40
C ALA A 226 19.35 19.77 4.44
N ALA A 227 20.23 19.37 3.53
CA ALA A 227 20.79 20.27 2.52
C ALA A 227 19.72 20.77 1.54
N ALA A 228 18.82 19.89 1.08
CA ALA A 228 17.71 20.26 0.21
C ALA A 228 16.71 21.19 0.92
N ALA A 229 16.33 20.86 2.15
CA ALA A 229 15.44 21.67 2.98
C ALA A 229 16.00 23.09 3.20
N LYS A 230 17.32 23.22 3.42
CA LYS A 230 17.99 24.53 3.53
C LYS A 230 17.86 25.34 2.24
N ARG A 231 18.01 24.72 1.06
CA ARG A 231 17.84 25.40 -0.24
C ARG A 231 16.41 25.90 -0.42
N VAL A 232 15.43 25.05 -0.12
CA VAL A 232 14.00 25.43 -0.20
C VAL A 232 13.68 26.55 0.79
N SER A 233 14.14 26.45 2.03
CA SER A 233 13.96 27.49 3.06
C SER A 233 14.56 28.83 2.61
N MET A 234 15.75 28.82 2.02
CA MET A 234 16.38 30.02 1.46
C MET A 234 15.57 30.60 0.29
N VAL A 235 15.07 29.77 -0.63
CA VAL A 235 14.23 30.22 -1.74
C VAL A 235 12.91 30.80 -1.26
N THR A 236 12.32 30.24 -0.20
CA THR A 236 11.10 30.78 0.41
C THR A 236 11.37 32.10 1.13
N ALA A 237 12.48 32.22 1.85
CA ALA A 237 12.88 33.44 2.55
C ALA A 237 13.27 34.58 1.57
N ILE A 238 13.88 34.22 0.44
CA ILE A 238 14.26 35.12 -0.66
C ILE A 238 13.30 34.90 -1.84
N SER A 239 12.00 34.85 -1.54
CA SER A 239 10.98 34.58 -2.55
C SER A 239 10.99 35.68 -3.62
N PRO A 240 11.15 35.34 -4.92
CA PRO A 240 10.98 36.29 -6.01
C PRO A 240 9.59 36.91 -6.02
N ARG A 241 8.57 36.22 -5.47
CA ARG A 241 7.21 36.74 -5.40
C ARG A 241 7.09 37.92 -4.43
N ALA A 242 7.81 37.91 -3.30
CA ALA A 242 7.86 39.07 -2.40
C ALA A 242 8.56 40.27 -3.07
N LEU A 243 9.58 40.00 -3.89
CA LEU A 243 10.26 41.03 -4.68
C LEU A 243 9.36 41.57 -5.82
N VAL A 244 8.61 40.67 -6.48
CA VAL A 244 7.67 40.99 -7.57
C VAL A 244 6.46 41.76 -7.03
N ASP A 245 5.95 41.42 -5.85
CA ASP A 245 4.84 42.14 -5.20
C ASP A 245 5.23 43.59 -4.84
N ILE A 246 6.48 43.83 -4.38
CA ILE A 246 6.97 45.19 -4.08
C ILE A 246 7.15 46.03 -5.36
N LEU A 247 7.69 45.45 -6.44
CA LEU A 247 7.85 46.15 -7.72
C LEU A 247 6.51 46.52 -8.36
N PHE A 248 5.47 45.72 -8.17
CA PHE A 248 4.15 45.97 -8.75
C PHE A 248 3.31 46.97 -7.94
N VAL A 249 3.55 47.11 -6.63
CA VAL A 249 2.91 48.12 -5.78
C VAL A 249 3.60 49.49 -5.86
N GLY A 250 4.89 49.52 -6.19
CA GLY A 250 5.68 50.74 -6.31
C GLY A 250 5.72 51.40 -7.69
N ALA A 251 5.08 50.80 -8.71
CA ALA A 251 4.96 51.32 -10.08
C ALA A 251 3.54 51.81 -10.36
#